data_AF-N9MVJ3-F1
#
_entry.id   AF-N9MVJ3-F1
#
_cell.length_a   1.000
_cell.length_b   1.000
_cell.length_c   1.000
_cell.angle_alpha   90.00
_cell.angle_beta   90.00
_cell.angle_gamma   90.00
#
_symmetry.space_group_name_H-M   'P 1'
#
loop_
_entity.id
_entity.type
_entity.pdbx_description
1 polymer ?
#
loop_
_entity_poly.entity_id
_entity_poly.type
_entity_poly.pdbx_seq_one_letter_code
_entity_poly.pdbx_strand_id
1 'polypeptide(L)'
;MSVNRTYFKLLYVPLFLLFINGCANNQVNSDREALVNAGRGAVSIITDDHRVYRYALQSKNSDVTKSLVYATLSKANTLKAFEEGAGNGYVIEESLTVPKLNKICWMAKFARETKNILSPEEQANNRDIYTWLETKEQTWLKKLNSSYSKDELGADDCRK
;
A
#
# COMPACT_ATOMS: atom_id res chain seq x y z
N MET A 1 29.85 -64.14 -28.38
CA MET A 1 30.05 -63.38 -27.13
C MET A 1 29.27 -62.07 -27.25
N SER A 2 28.24 -61.92 -26.42
CA SER A 2 27.39 -60.73 -26.30
C SER A 2 27.99 -59.81 -25.24
N VAL A 3 28.23 -58.53 -25.53
CA VAL A 3 28.28 -57.46 -24.51
C VAL A 3 27.89 -56.08 -25.11
N ASN A 4 26.73 -55.60 -24.66
CA ASN A 4 26.29 -54.22 -24.39
C ASN A 4 26.49 -53.10 -25.44
N ARG A 5 25.45 -52.93 -26.28
CA ARG A 5 24.88 -51.61 -26.55
C ARG A 5 24.15 -51.10 -25.28
N THR A 6 23.95 -49.78 -25.21
CA THR A 6 22.93 -49.07 -24.38
C THR A 6 23.38 -48.52 -23.00
N TYR A 7 24.29 -47.54 -22.96
CA TYR A 7 24.46 -46.68 -21.77
C TYR A 7 24.48 -45.16 -22.04
N PHE A 8 24.37 -44.71 -23.29
CA PHE A 8 24.46 -43.27 -23.61
C PHE A 8 23.13 -42.50 -23.64
N LYS A 9 22.00 -43.13 -23.32
CA LYS A 9 20.66 -42.52 -23.45
C LYS A 9 19.96 -42.15 -22.13
N LEU A 10 20.55 -42.41 -20.97
CA LEU A 10 19.87 -42.30 -19.67
C LEU A 10 20.25 -41.08 -18.80
N LEU A 11 21.14 -40.19 -19.28
CA LEU A 11 21.58 -39.00 -18.54
C LEU A 11 20.91 -37.67 -18.93
N TYR A 12 20.05 -37.66 -19.95
CA TYR A 12 19.38 -36.43 -20.41
C TYR A 12 18.04 -36.13 -19.69
N VAL A 13 17.45 -37.12 -19.03
CA VAL A 13 16.14 -37.00 -18.38
C VAL A 13 16.17 -36.18 -17.07
N PRO A 14 17.18 -36.26 -16.19
CA PRO A 14 17.17 -35.47 -14.95
C PRO A 14 17.56 -33.99 -15.17
N LEU A 15 18.20 -33.66 -16.30
CA LEU A 15 18.57 -32.27 -16.62
C LEU A 15 17.36 -31.44 -17.11
N PHE A 16 16.39 -32.07 -17.77
CA PHE A 16 15.18 -31.39 -18.25
C PHE A 16 14.21 -30.99 -17.13
N LEU A 17 14.20 -31.72 -16.00
CA LEU A 17 13.35 -31.42 -14.84
C LEU A 17 13.78 -30.16 -14.07
N LEU A 18 15.04 -29.70 -14.23
CA LEU A 18 15.53 -28.47 -13.58
C LEU A 18 15.10 -27.20 -14.30
N PHE A 19 14.77 -27.25 -15.60
CA PHE A 19 14.39 -26.08 -16.38
C PHE A 19 12.90 -25.70 -16.25
N ILE A 20 12.05 -26.62 -15.78
CA ILE A 20 10.59 -26.38 -15.70
C ILE A 20 10.22 -25.48 -14.52
N ASN A 21 11.08 -25.35 -13.51
CA ASN A 21 10.85 -24.48 -12.34
C ASN A 21 11.31 -23.02 -12.57
N GLY A 22 12.04 -22.74 -13.67
CA GLY A 22 12.57 -21.40 -13.95
C GLY A 22 11.53 -20.41 -14.49
N CYS A 23 10.55 -20.88 -15.28
CA CYS A 23 9.57 -20.00 -15.93
C CYS A 23 8.49 -19.49 -14.97
N ALA A 24 8.00 -20.33 -14.05
CA ALA A 24 6.99 -19.92 -13.07
C ALA A 24 7.52 -18.87 -12.08
N ASN A 25 8.79 -18.99 -11.69
CA ASN A 25 9.38 -18.12 -10.67
C ASN A 25 9.65 -16.70 -11.18
N ASN A 26 9.99 -16.55 -12.46
CA ASN A 26 10.20 -15.23 -13.07
C ASN A 26 8.91 -14.43 -13.18
N GLN A 27 7.78 -15.09 -13.48
CA GLN A 27 6.49 -14.42 -13.65
C GLN A 27 5.89 -13.95 -12.32
N VAL A 28 6.00 -14.75 -11.25
CA VAL A 28 5.56 -14.33 -9.90
C VAL A 28 6.36 -13.12 -9.40
N ASN A 29 7.67 -13.09 -9.66
CA ASN A 29 8.51 -11.95 -9.29
C ASN A 29 8.18 -10.68 -10.10
N SER A 30 7.90 -10.80 -11.41
CA SER A 30 7.51 -9.65 -12.23
C SER A 30 6.17 -9.06 -11.82
N ASP A 31 5.18 -9.91 -11.46
CA ASP A 31 3.85 -9.46 -11.06
C ASP A 31 3.90 -8.73 -9.71
N ARG A 32 4.68 -9.26 -8.75
CA ARG A 32 4.96 -8.57 -7.49
C ARG A 32 5.60 -7.21 -7.72
N GLU A 33 6.65 -7.14 -8.54
CA GLU A 33 7.35 -5.88 -8.80
C GLU A 33 6.42 -4.86 -9.46
N ALA A 34 5.57 -5.29 -10.38
CA ALA A 34 4.54 -4.45 -11.00
C ALA A 34 3.58 -3.87 -9.94
N LEU A 35 3.10 -4.69 -9.00
CA LEU A 35 2.22 -4.25 -7.92
C LEU A 35 2.92 -3.29 -6.95
N VAL A 36 4.17 -3.56 -6.58
CA VAL A 36 4.98 -2.65 -5.75
C VAL A 36 5.16 -1.29 -6.43
N ASN A 37 5.46 -1.29 -7.74
CA ASN A 37 5.64 -0.06 -8.50
C ASN A 37 4.31 0.69 -8.70
N ALA A 38 3.21 -0.03 -8.93
CA ALA A 38 1.86 0.55 -8.97
C ALA A 38 1.48 1.18 -7.63
N GLY A 39 1.77 0.51 -6.51
CA GLY A 39 1.58 1.05 -5.16
C GLY A 39 2.38 2.33 -4.93
N ARG A 40 3.65 2.38 -5.33
CA ARG A 40 4.48 3.61 -5.26
C ARG A 40 3.91 4.75 -6.11
N GLY A 41 3.39 4.44 -7.30
CA GLY A 41 2.71 5.39 -8.17
C GLY A 41 1.44 5.95 -7.51
N ALA A 42 0.59 5.05 -6.98
CA ALA A 42 -0.64 5.42 -6.30
C ALA A 42 -0.40 6.29 -5.07
N VAL A 43 0.60 5.95 -4.24
CA VAL A 43 1.01 6.81 -3.11
C VAL A 43 1.36 8.20 -3.59
N SER A 44 2.10 8.33 -4.70
CA SER A 44 2.52 9.65 -5.18
C SER A 44 1.32 10.52 -5.58
N ILE A 45 0.33 9.94 -6.25
CA ILE A 45 -0.93 10.62 -6.59
C ILE A 45 -1.70 11.01 -5.32
N ILE A 46 -1.84 10.10 -4.36
CA ILE A 46 -2.58 10.33 -3.11
C ILE A 46 -1.92 11.42 -2.25
N THR A 47 -0.58 11.48 -2.24
CA THR A 47 0.12 12.50 -1.45
C THR A 47 -0.11 13.92 -1.94
N ASP A 48 -0.58 14.12 -3.17
CA ASP A 48 -0.94 15.44 -3.68
C ASP A 48 -2.21 15.99 -3.01
N ASP A 49 -3.08 15.11 -2.51
CA ASP A 49 -4.32 15.50 -1.83
C ASP A 49 -4.11 16.04 -0.40
N HIS A 50 -2.89 15.98 0.17
CA HIS A 50 -2.66 16.32 1.58
C HIS A 50 -3.19 17.72 1.97
N ARG A 51 -3.06 18.71 1.07
CA ARG A 51 -3.62 20.06 1.30
C ARG A 51 -5.14 20.07 1.26
N VAL A 52 -5.74 19.32 0.34
CA VAL A 52 -7.19 19.18 0.22
C VAL A 52 -7.77 18.59 1.50
N TYR A 53 -7.14 17.54 2.03
CA TYR A 53 -7.50 16.97 3.34
C TYR A 53 -7.46 18.01 4.46
N ARG A 54 -6.38 18.80 4.54
CA ARG A 54 -6.25 19.87 5.55
C ARG A 54 -7.39 20.89 5.49
N TYR A 55 -7.75 21.36 4.31
CA TYR A 55 -8.82 22.35 4.14
C TYR A 55 -10.21 21.74 4.35
N ALA A 56 -10.44 20.52 3.88
CA ALA A 56 -11.72 19.82 4.07
C ALA A 56 -12.01 19.55 5.56
N LEU A 57 -10.99 19.33 6.39
CA LEU A 57 -11.15 19.22 7.85
C LEU A 57 -11.65 20.50 8.53
N GLN A 58 -11.54 21.67 7.88
CA GLN A 58 -12.08 22.93 8.39
C GLN A 58 -13.57 23.11 8.01
N SER A 59 -14.08 22.30 7.07
CA SER A 59 -15.43 22.38 6.52
C SER A 59 -16.11 21.00 6.52
N LYS A 60 -16.09 20.33 7.68
CA LYS A 60 -16.45 18.91 7.81
C LYS A 60 -17.86 18.55 7.30
N ASN A 61 -18.83 19.45 7.37
CA ASN A 61 -20.23 19.15 7.04
C ASN A 61 -20.68 19.58 5.64
N SER A 62 -19.75 19.66 4.67
CA SER A 62 -20.10 19.96 3.28
C SER A 62 -20.25 18.69 2.43
N ASP A 63 -21.09 18.76 1.38
CA ASP A 63 -21.22 17.69 0.39
C ASP A 63 -19.89 17.39 -0.32
N VAL A 64 -19.04 18.41 -0.45
CA VAL A 64 -17.68 18.28 -0.98
C VAL A 64 -16.83 17.42 -0.04
N THR A 65 -16.86 17.69 1.27
CA THR A 65 -16.13 16.88 2.24
C THR A 65 -16.64 15.45 2.26
N LYS A 66 -17.96 15.23 2.22
CA LYS A 66 -18.55 13.88 2.14
C LYS A 66 -18.07 13.13 0.89
N SER A 67 -18.07 13.79 -0.27
CA SER A 67 -17.53 13.22 -1.52
C SER A 67 -16.05 12.87 -1.40
N LEU A 68 -15.27 13.73 -0.74
CA LEU A 68 -13.85 13.48 -0.47
C LEU A 68 -13.63 12.29 0.47
N VAL A 69 -14.53 12.04 1.44
CA VAL A 69 -14.49 10.82 2.27
C VAL A 69 -14.59 9.57 1.41
N TYR A 70 -15.57 9.48 0.51
CA TYR A 70 -15.69 8.31 -0.38
C TYR A 70 -14.46 8.13 -1.27
N ALA A 71 -13.96 9.22 -1.86
CA ALA A 71 -12.75 9.18 -2.68
C ALA A 71 -11.54 8.71 -1.87
N THR A 72 -11.41 9.16 -0.63
CA THR A 72 -10.34 8.75 0.28
C THR A 72 -10.40 7.27 0.61
N LEU A 73 -11.58 6.76 0.96
CA LEU A 73 -11.78 5.35 1.28
C LEU A 73 -11.50 4.45 0.06
N SER A 74 -11.89 4.88 -1.14
CA SER A 74 -11.58 4.16 -2.38
C SER A 74 -10.07 4.13 -2.68
N LYS A 75 -9.37 5.26 -2.49
CA LYS A 75 -7.90 5.34 -2.61
C LYS A 75 -7.19 4.46 -1.58
N ALA A 76 -7.66 4.47 -0.33
CA ALA A 76 -7.15 3.61 0.73
C ALA A 76 -7.36 2.12 0.41
N ASN A 77 -8.54 1.74 -0.09
CA ASN A 77 -8.82 0.37 -0.54
C ASN A 77 -7.87 -0.05 -1.67
N THR A 78 -7.56 0.85 -2.61
CA THR A 78 -6.59 0.60 -3.68
C THR A 78 -5.19 0.34 -3.13
N LEU A 79 -4.72 1.15 -2.17
CA LEU A 79 -3.43 0.95 -1.52
C LEU A 79 -3.38 -0.37 -0.75
N LYS A 80 -4.44 -0.68 -0.01
CA LYS A 80 -4.57 -1.96 0.70
C LYS A 80 -4.46 -3.14 -0.28
N ALA A 81 -5.17 -3.08 -1.41
CA ALA A 81 -5.11 -4.13 -2.43
C ALA A 81 -3.71 -4.30 -3.04
N PHE A 82 -2.93 -3.22 -3.20
CA PHE A 82 -1.53 -3.32 -3.63
C PHE A 82 -0.64 -4.00 -2.59
N GLU A 83 -0.85 -3.74 -1.29
CA GLU A 83 -0.12 -4.44 -0.22
C GLU A 83 -0.42 -5.93 -0.21
N GLU A 84 -1.70 -6.28 -0.18
CA GLU A 84 -2.15 -7.67 -0.14
C GLU A 84 -1.75 -8.43 -1.40
N GLY A 85 -1.90 -7.82 -2.57
CA GLY A 85 -1.56 -8.42 -3.85
C GLY A 85 -0.05 -8.62 -4.03
N ALA A 86 0.79 -7.68 -3.59
CA ALA A 86 2.24 -7.83 -3.67
C ALA A 86 2.75 -8.95 -2.74
N GLY A 87 2.09 -9.18 -1.60
CA GLY A 87 2.40 -10.25 -0.66
C GLY A 87 3.78 -10.12 0.00
N ASN A 88 4.31 -11.24 0.52
CA ASN A 88 5.62 -11.37 1.20
C ASN A 88 5.97 -10.18 2.13
N GLY A 89 5.02 -9.76 2.95
CA GLY A 89 5.22 -8.70 3.94
C GLY A 89 5.47 -7.30 3.36
N TYR A 90 5.18 -7.06 2.07
CA TYR A 90 5.30 -5.72 1.51
C TYR A 90 4.34 -4.75 2.22
N VAL A 91 4.88 -3.62 2.66
CA VAL A 91 4.09 -2.49 3.17
C VAL A 91 4.53 -1.20 2.48
N ILE A 92 3.57 -0.33 2.15
CA ILE A 92 3.82 0.85 1.33
C ILE A 92 4.81 1.81 1.98
N GLU A 93 4.76 1.95 3.30
CA GLU A 93 5.55 2.91 4.08
C GLU A 93 7.03 2.56 4.22
N GLU A 94 7.48 1.37 3.82
CA GLU A 94 8.90 1.02 3.87
C GLU A 94 9.72 1.77 2.83
N SER A 95 9.12 2.08 1.68
CA SER A 95 9.80 2.74 0.58
C SER A 95 9.60 4.26 0.53
N LEU A 96 8.89 4.83 1.52
CA LEU A 96 8.56 6.25 1.53
C LEU A 96 9.64 7.07 2.23
N THR A 97 10.00 8.19 1.60
CA THR A 97 10.75 9.25 2.28
C THR A 97 9.90 9.88 3.38
N VAL A 98 10.53 10.43 4.41
CA VAL A 98 9.80 11.04 5.54
C VAL A 98 8.82 12.14 5.09
N PRO A 99 9.15 13.03 4.12
CA PRO A 99 8.17 13.99 3.59
C PRO A 99 6.96 13.34 2.91
N LYS A 100 7.15 12.24 2.15
CA LYS A 100 6.04 11.50 1.53
C LYS A 100 5.19 10.80 2.60
N LEU A 101 5.83 10.25 3.62
CA LEU A 101 5.17 9.65 4.77
C LEU A 101 4.29 10.66 5.52
N ASN A 102 4.79 11.88 5.73
CA ASN A 102 4.01 12.98 6.31
C ASN A 102 2.77 13.33 5.45
N LYS A 103 2.94 13.38 4.12
CA LYS A 103 1.82 13.69 3.22
C LYS A 103 0.76 12.59 3.20
N ILE A 104 1.14 11.31 3.12
CA ILE A 104 0.15 10.21 3.10
C ILE A 104 -0.52 10.04 4.47
N CYS A 105 0.16 10.40 5.56
CA CYS A 105 -0.43 10.42 6.90
C CYS A 105 -1.68 11.31 7.01
N TRP A 106 -1.77 12.39 6.21
CA TRP A 106 -3.00 13.19 6.12
C TRP A 106 -4.21 12.40 5.63
N MET A 107 -4.03 11.38 4.78
CA MET A 107 -5.13 10.52 4.32
C MET A 107 -5.78 9.77 5.49
N ALA A 108 -4.97 9.15 6.35
CA ALA A 108 -5.47 8.40 7.48
C ALA A 108 -6.09 9.33 8.54
N LYS A 109 -5.43 10.45 8.85
CA LYS A 109 -5.99 11.49 9.75
C LYS A 109 -7.33 12.00 9.23
N PHE A 110 -7.41 12.32 7.94
CA PHE A 110 -8.65 12.78 7.31
C PHE A 110 -9.76 11.76 7.49
N ALA A 111 -9.52 10.50 7.12
CA ALA A 111 -10.51 9.43 7.25
C ALA A 111 -10.99 9.24 8.71
N ARG A 112 -10.08 9.27 9.68
CA ARG A 112 -10.40 9.17 11.11
C ARG A 112 -11.28 10.34 11.58
N GLU A 113 -10.89 11.56 11.24
CA GLU A 113 -11.56 12.78 11.69
C GLU A 113 -12.90 13.06 10.99
N THR A 114 -13.17 12.38 9.88
CA THR A 114 -14.39 12.53 9.06
C THR A 114 -15.28 11.30 9.08
N LYS A 115 -14.92 10.25 9.82
CA LYS A 115 -15.67 8.99 9.89
C LYS A 115 -17.17 9.18 10.19
N ASN A 116 -17.50 10.14 11.06
CA ASN A 116 -18.87 10.42 11.50
C ASN A 116 -19.72 11.17 10.47
N ILE A 117 -19.15 11.58 9.33
CA ILE A 117 -19.91 12.15 8.20
C ILE A 117 -20.77 11.07 7.53
N LEU A 118 -20.28 9.82 7.54
CA LEU A 118 -20.98 8.68 6.97
C LEU A 118 -22.03 8.14 7.95
N SER A 119 -23.13 7.62 7.41
CA SER A 119 -24.13 6.92 8.22
C SER A 119 -23.52 5.68 8.90
N PRO A 120 -24.13 5.17 9.99
CA PRO A 120 -23.63 3.97 10.66
C PRO A 120 -23.50 2.75 9.74
N GLU A 121 -24.41 2.59 8.78
CA GLU A 121 -24.36 1.51 7.78
C GLU A 121 -23.14 1.66 6.86
N GLU A 122 -22.90 2.87 6.34
CA GLU A 122 -21.73 3.14 5.49
C GLU A 122 -20.41 2.96 6.25
N GLN A 123 -20.37 3.34 7.53
CA GLN A 123 -19.22 3.07 8.38
C GLN A 123 -18.99 1.57 8.56
N ALA A 124 -20.05 0.77 8.73
CA ALA A 124 -19.97 -0.67 8.83
C ALA A 124 -19.44 -1.31 7.52
N ASN A 125 -19.93 -0.83 6.37
CA ASN A 125 -19.49 -1.29 5.05
C ASN A 125 -18.01 -0.99 4.79
N ASN A 126 -17.45 0.06 5.40
CA ASN A 126 -16.05 0.46 5.25
C ASN A 126 -15.18 0.08 6.46
N ARG A 127 -15.67 -0.77 7.38
CA ARG A 127 -14.99 -1.09 8.64
C ARG A 127 -13.56 -1.57 8.43
N ASP A 128 -13.37 -2.48 7.47
CA ASP A 128 -12.07 -3.05 7.15
C ASP A 128 -11.05 -1.98 6.71
N ILE A 129 -11.46 -1.07 5.83
CA ILE A 129 -10.61 0.04 5.37
C ILE A 129 -10.29 1.00 6.51
N TYR A 130 -11.25 1.31 7.37
CA TYR A 130 -10.99 2.13 8.56
C TYR A 130 -9.99 1.46 9.50
N THR A 131 -10.10 0.16 9.75
CA THR A 131 -9.16 -0.59 10.60
C THR A 131 -7.76 -0.64 9.98
N TRP A 132 -7.65 -0.83 8.66
CA TRP A 132 -6.38 -0.76 7.96
C TRP A 132 -5.75 0.63 8.08
N LEU A 133 -6.52 1.70 7.82
CA LEU A 133 -6.05 3.08 7.94
C LEU A 133 -5.62 3.44 9.36
N GLU A 134 -6.34 2.99 10.39
CA GLU A 134 -5.96 3.20 11.79
C GLU A 134 -4.61 2.57 12.12
N THR A 135 -4.39 1.33 11.67
CA THR A 135 -3.12 0.62 11.84
C THR A 135 -1.97 1.35 11.13
N LYS A 136 -2.25 1.84 9.92
CA LYS A 136 -1.31 2.63 9.13
C LYS A 136 -0.98 3.97 9.78
N GLU A 137 -1.98 4.70 10.27
CA GLU A 137 -1.79 5.98 10.98
C GLU A 137 -0.84 5.81 12.15
N GLN A 138 -1.04 4.79 12.99
CA GLN A 138 -0.17 4.51 14.13
C GLN A 138 1.28 4.25 13.69
N THR A 139 1.47 3.43 12.66
CA THR A 139 2.80 3.13 12.11
C THR A 139 3.48 4.37 11.53
N TRP A 140 2.75 5.18 10.77
CA TRP A 140 3.29 6.38 10.14
C TRP A 140 3.62 7.47 11.16
N LEU A 141 2.74 7.70 12.14
CA LEU A 141 2.97 8.64 13.23
C LEU A 141 4.20 8.22 14.06
N LYS A 142 4.36 6.92 14.35
CA LYS A 142 5.55 6.41 15.06
C LYS A 142 6.82 6.72 14.27
N LYS A 143 6.86 6.43 12.97
CA LYS A 143 8.00 6.73 12.10
C LYS A 143 8.28 8.24 12.05
N LEU A 144 7.27 9.08 11.85
CA LEU A 144 7.42 10.53 11.82
C LEU A 144 7.97 11.10 13.14
N ASN A 145 7.45 10.63 14.28
CA ASN A 145 7.93 11.02 15.60
C ASN A 145 9.38 10.59 15.87
N SER A 146 9.83 9.49 15.26
CA SER A 146 11.23 9.05 15.36
C SER A 146 12.17 9.81 14.41
N SER A 147 11.65 10.43 13.35
CA SER A 147 12.46 11.08 12.31
C SER A 147 12.54 12.60 12.45
N TYR A 148 11.53 13.26 13.03
CA TYR A 148 11.47 14.72 13.16
C TYR A 148 10.92 15.15 14.53
N SER A 149 11.43 16.27 15.04
CA SER A 149 10.80 17.08 16.08
C SER A 149 9.51 17.74 15.56
N LYS A 150 8.64 18.25 16.45
CA LYS A 150 7.29 18.76 16.11
C LYS A 150 7.27 19.94 15.12
N ASP A 151 8.39 20.63 14.94
CA ASP A 151 8.44 21.89 14.17
C ASP A 151 9.09 21.74 12.78
N GLU A 152 9.83 20.66 12.54
CA GLU A 152 10.62 20.49 11.29
C GLU A 152 9.78 20.27 10.03
N LEU A 153 8.54 19.80 10.16
CA LEU A 153 7.62 19.59 9.04
C LEU A 153 6.68 20.79 8.79
N GLY A 154 6.80 21.86 9.59
CA GLY A 154 6.09 23.12 9.38
C GLY A 154 4.57 23.00 9.53
N ALA A 155 3.83 23.82 8.79
CA ALA A 155 2.37 23.88 8.87
C ALA A 155 1.69 22.61 8.34
N ASP A 156 2.33 21.88 7.42
CA ASP A 156 1.81 20.68 6.75
C ASP A 156 2.11 19.38 7.52
N ASP A 157 2.53 19.47 8.78
CA ASP A 157 2.79 18.32 9.64
C ASP A 157 1.48 17.59 10.02
N CYS A 158 1.34 16.32 9.62
CA CYS A 158 0.14 15.52 9.89
C CYS A 158 -0.06 15.18 11.38
N ARG A 159 0.97 15.39 12.22
CA ARG A 159 0.91 15.10 13.66
C ARG A 159 0.19 16.19 14.46
N LYS A 160 -0.07 17.34 13.83
CA LYS A 160 -0.72 18.50 14.45
C LYS A 160 -2.24 18.33 14.53
#